data_AF-A0A962RG68-F1
#
_entry.id   AF-A0A962RG68-F1
#
_cell.length_a   1.000
_cell.length_b   1.000
_cell.length_c   1.000
_cell.angle_alpha   90.00
_cell.angle_beta   90.00
_cell.angle_gamma   90.00
#
_symmetry.space_group_name_H-M   'P 1'
#
loop_
_entity.id
_entity.type
_entity.pdbx_description
1 polymer ?
#
loop_
_entity_poly.entity_id
_entity_poly.type
_entity_poly.pdbx_seq_one_letter_code
_entity_poly.pdbx_strand_id
1 'polypeptide(L)'
;MLDAEESFQEFSELAASAGVETVARVRGAYRSPDARYFLGSGKAEEVKRVVAEQSAEVCIVNHILTPAQERNLERLLECRVIDRVGLILDIFAQRAQTHEGKLQVELAQLKHMSTRLVRGWTHLERQKGGIG
;
A
#
# COMPACT_ATOMS: atom_id res chain seq x y z
N MET A 1 2.62 -24.54 11.76
CA MET A 1 2.40 -23.74 10.53
C MET A 1 1.09 -23.04 10.77
N LEU A 2 1.07 -21.71 10.92
CA LEU A 2 -0.19 -20.97 11.10
C LEU A 2 -1.09 -21.27 9.90
N ASP A 3 -2.36 -21.57 10.16
CA ASP A 3 -3.31 -21.79 9.08
C ASP A 3 -3.44 -20.50 8.25
N ALA A 4 -3.64 -20.63 6.94
CA ALA A 4 -3.75 -19.46 6.06
C ALA A 4 -4.92 -18.53 6.44
N GLU A 5 -5.88 -19.04 7.21
CA GLU A 5 -6.95 -18.27 7.83
C GLU A 5 -6.44 -17.40 8.97
N GLU A 6 -5.72 -18.01 9.93
CA GLU A 6 -5.16 -17.33 11.10
C GLU A 6 -4.20 -16.21 10.69
N SER A 7 -3.30 -16.47 9.73
CA SER A 7 -2.33 -15.45 9.27
C SER A 7 -3.00 -14.21 8.67
N PHE A 8 -4.19 -14.35 8.08
CA PHE A 8 -4.91 -13.21 7.55
C PHE A 8 -5.77 -12.52 8.59
N GLN A 9 -6.35 -13.29 9.51
CA GLN A 9 -7.06 -12.72 10.64
C GLN A 9 -6.11 -11.79 11.42
N GLU A 10 -4.89 -12.26 11.69
CA GLU A 10 -3.82 -11.45 12.28
C GLU A 10 -3.53 -10.19 11.45
N PHE A 11 -3.42 -10.31 10.12
CA PHE A 11 -3.18 -9.15 9.26
C PHE A 11 -4.34 -8.15 9.24
N SER A 12 -5.58 -8.64 9.32
CA SER A 12 -6.79 -7.80 9.35
C SER A 12 -6.88 -7.06 10.67
N GLU A 13 -6.53 -7.69 11.79
CA GLU A 13 -6.43 -7.07 13.11
C GLU A 13 -5.32 -6.01 13.15
N LEU A 14 -4.21 -6.26 12.45
CA LEU A 14 -3.14 -5.28 12.28
C LEU A 14 -3.61 -4.05 11.48
N ALA A 15 -4.35 -4.25 10.39
CA ALA A 15 -4.97 -3.17 9.61
C ALA A 15 -6.01 -2.38 10.43
N ALA A 16 -6.85 -3.07 11.20
CA ALA A 16 -7.80 -2.45 12.11
C ALA A 16 -7.11 -1.59 13.19
N SER A 17 -5.95 -2.04 13.68
CA SER A 17 -5.10 -1.27 14.60
C SER A 17 -4.51 -0.01 13.98
N ALA A 18 -4.53 0.12 12.65
CA ALA A 18 -4.16 1.34 11.93
C ALA A 18 -5.40 2.20 11.57
N GLY A 19 -6.60 1.81 12.03
CA GLY A 19 -7.85 2.51 11.73
C GLY A 19 -8.44 2.18 10.36
N VAL A 20 -8.03 1.06 9.74
CA VAL A 20 -8.55 0.63 8.44
C VAL A 20 -9.56 -0.50 8.62
N GLU A 21 -10.77 -0.31 8.08
CA GLU A 21 -11.78 -1.35 7.99
C GLU A 21 -11.54 -2.26 6.79
N THR A 22 -11.58 -3.58 7.00
CA THR A 22 -11.37 -4.56 5.93
C THR A 22 -12.70 -4.91 5.26
N VAL A 23 -12.93 -4.39 4.06
CA VAL A 23 -14.16 -4.64 3.27
C VAL A 23 -14.07 -5.88 2.36
N ALA A 24 -12.86 -6.31 2.00
CA ALA A 24 -12.64 -7.49 1.17
C ALA A 24 -11.27 -8.12 1.37
N ARG A 25 -11.19 -9.40 0.97
CA ARG A 25 -9.96 -10.20 0.99
C ARG A 25 -9.68 -10.76 -0.39
N VAL A 26 -8.44 -10.57 -0.85
CA VAL A 26 -7.94 -11.24 -2.06
C VAL A 26 -6.68 -12.04 -1.70
N ARG A 27 -6.68 -13.35 -2.02
CA ARG A 27 -5.51 -14.21 -1.87
C ARG A 27 -4.83 -14.44 -3.21
N GLY A 28 -3.50 -14.40 -3.19
CA GLY A 28 -2.65 -14.85 -4.30
C GLY A 28 -2.03 -16.21 -3.97
N ALA A 29 -1.79 -17.03 -5.00
CA ALA A 29 -0.91 -18.19 -4.86
C ALA A 29 0.54 -17.69 -4.70
N TYR A 30 1.35 -18.41 -3.92
CA TYR A 30 2.78 -18.11 -3.82
C TYR A 30 3.44 -18.34 -5.18
N ARG A 31 3.75 -17.25 -5.88
CA ARG A 31 4.46 -17.21 -7.15
C ARG A 31 5.61 -16.22 -7.01
N SER A 32 6.65 -16.37 -7.83
CA SER A 32 7.73 -15.38 -7.90
C SER A 32 7.15 -13.98 -8.11
N PRO A 33 7.56 -12.97 -7.32
CA PRO A 33 7.04 -11.62 -7.44
C PRO A 33 7.22 -11.04 -8.85
N ASP A 34 6.15 -10.49 -9.41
CA ASP A 34 6.18 -9.82 -10.70
C ASP A 34 6.79 -8.41 -10.56
N ALA A 35 7.66 -8.01 -11.50
CA ALA A 35 8.33 -6.72 -11.45
C ALA A 35 7.38 -5.52 -11.61
N ARG A 36 6.22 -5.72 -12.26
CA ARG A 36 5.26 -4.65 -12.53
C ARG A 36 4.22 -4.50 -11.42
N TYR A 37 3.65 -5.60 -10.94
CA TYR A 37 2.52 -5.57 -9.99
C TYR A 37 2.72 -6.36 -8.71
N PHE A 38 3.87 -7.03 -8.52
CA PHE A 38 4.13 -7.99 -7.43
C PHE A 38 3.26 -9.26 -7.52
N LEU A 39 1.93 -9.12 -7.56
CA LEU A 39 0.93 -10.19 -7.65
C LEU A 39 0.64 -10.69 -9.08
N GLY A 40 1.23 -10.06 -10.09
CA GLY A 40 1.04 -10.37 -11.51
C GLY A 40 -0.24 -9.76 -12.11
N SER A 41 -0.32 -9.66 -13.43
CA SER A 41 -1.38 -8.93 -14.14
C SER A 41 -2.79 -9.49 -13.89
N GLY A 42 -2.99 -10.81 -14.03
CA GLY A 42 -4.31 -11.41 -13.87
C GLY A 42 -4.91 -11.21 -12.48
N LYS A 43 -4.08 -11.34 -11.44
CA LYS A 43 -4.51 -11.09 -10.05
C LYS A 43 -4.71 -9.59 -9.80
N ALA A 44 -3.97 -8.72 -10.49
CA ALA A 44 -4.12 -7.28 -10.34
C ALA A 44 -5.45 -6.78 -10.90
N GLU A 45 -5.89 -7.36 -12.02
CA GLU A 45 -7.23 -7.11 -12.57
C GLU A 45 -8.34 -7.68 -11.68
N GLU A 46 -8.11 -8.81 -10.99
CA GLU A 46 -9.04 -9.32 -9.98
C GLU A 46 -9.18 -8.36 -8.80
N VAL A 47 -8.06 -7.85 -8.27
CA VAL A 47 -8.08 -6.84 -7.21
C VAL A 47 -8.77 -5.56 -7.68
N LYS A 48 -8.54 -5.12 -8.92
CA LYS A 48 -9.21 -3.95 -9.50
C LYS A 48 -10.74 -4.09 -9.44
N ARG A 49 -11.26 -5.24 -9.85
CA ARG A 49 -12.71 -5.50 -9.79
C ARG A 49 -13.24 -5.46 -8.36
N VAL A 50 -12.53 -6.10 -7.42
CA VAL A 50 -12.93 -6.10 -6.00
C VAL A 50 -12.91 -4.69 -5.42
N VAL A 51 -11.90 -3.88 -5.74
CA VAL A 51 -11.82 -2.47 -5.31
C VAL A 51 -13.02 -1.67 -5.84
N ALA A 52 -13.39 -1.85 -7.11
CA ALA A 52 -14.54 -1.17 -7.70
C ALA A 52 -15.88 -1.65 -7.10
N GLU A 53 -16.04 -2.97 -6.91
CA GLU A 53 -17.26 -3.57 -6.34
C GLU A 53 -17.49 -3.15 -4.89
N GLN A 54 -16.43 -3.06 -4.09
CA GLN A 54 -16.50 -2.69 -2.68
C GLN A 54 -16.30 -1.19 -2.42
N SER A 55 -16.07 -0.40 -3.47
CA SER A 55 -15.71 1.03 -3.37
C SER A 55 -14.56 1.27 -2.38
N ALA A 56 -13.54 0.41 -2.41
CA ALA A 56 -12.44 0.48 -1.44
C ALA A 56 -11.53 1.69 -1.71
N GLU A 57 -11.31 2.52 -0.69
CA GLU A 57 -10.45 3.70 -0.79
C GLU A 57 -8.95 3.37 -0.69
N VAL A 58 -8.63 2.26 -0.04
CA VAL A 58 -7.27 1.81 0.21
C VAL A 58 -7.12 0.32 -0.03
N CYS A 59 -6.04 -0.07 -0.72
CA CYS A 59 -5.62 -1.45 -0.90
C CYS A 59 -4.33 -1.68 -0.11
N ILE A 60 -4.38 -2.58 0.88
CA ILE A 60 -3.19 -2.92 1.69
C ILE A 60 -2.59 -4.24 1.20
N VAL A 61 -1.31 -4.21 0.84
CA VAL A 61 -0.56 -5.39 0.40
C VAL A 61 0.34 -5.88 1.53
N ASN A 62 0.14 -7.12 1.98
CA ASN A 62 0.93 -7.74 3.07
C ASN A 62 2.38 -8.13 2.66
N HIS A 63 3.02 -7.33 1.81
CA HIS A 63 4.39 -7.50 1.38
C HIS A 63 5.04 -6.12 1.18
N ILE A 64 6.36 -6.09 1.15
CA ILE A 64 7.10 -4.87 0.82
C ILE A 64 7.02 -4.69 -0.70
N LEU A 65 6.59 -3.51 -1.15
CA LEU A 65 6.51 -3.17 -2.56
C LEU A 65 7.64 -2.24 -2.94
N THR A 66 8.21 -2.45 -4.12
CA THR A 66 9.08 -1.44 -4.72
C THR A 66 8.27 -0.20 -5.11
N PRO A 67 8.89 1.00 -5.18
CA PRO A 67 8.19 2.21 -5.62
C PRO A 67 7.54 2.10 -7.01
N ALA A 68 8.08 1.25 -7.89
CA ALA A 68 7.50 1.02 -9.22
C ALA A 68 6.23 0.16 -9.13
N GLN A 69 6.26 -0.92 -8.34
CA GLN A 69 5.10 -1.79 -8.15
C GLN A 69 3.93 -1.05 -7.52
N GLU A 70 4.18 -0.27 -6.47
CA GLU A 70 3.14 0.50 -5.79
C GLU A 70 2.46 1.49 -6.73
N ARG A 71 3.24 2.33 -7.44
CA ARG A 71 2.67 3.28 -8.42
C ARG A 71 1.88 2.60 -9.52
N ASN A 72 2.33 1.44 -9.98
CA ASN A 72 1.62 0.70 -11.02
C ASN A 72 0.29 0.15 -10.49
N LEU A 73 0.27 -0.34 -9.26
CA LEU A 73 -0.94 -0.77 -8.59
C LEU A 73 -1.90 0.40 -8.34
N GLU A 74 -1.43 1.54 -7.82
CA GLU A 74 -2.27 2.73 -7.63
C GLU A 74 -2.93 3.20 -8.93
N ARG A 75 -2.16 3.23 -10.02
CA ARG A 75 -2.71 3.59 -11.34
C ARG A 75 -3.72 2.58 -11.87
N LEU A 76 -3.54 1.30 -11.56
CA LEU A 76 -4.44 0.26 -12.04
C LEU A 76 -5.73 0.22 -11.22
N LEU A 77 -5.59 0.25 -9.90
CA LEU A 77 -6.67 0.10 -8.91
C LEU A 77 -7.45 1.39 -8.70
N GLU A 78 -6.87 2.55 -9.05
CA GLU A 78 -7.48 3.87 -8.91
C GLU A 78 -7.80 4.23 -7.44
N CYS A 79 -7.08 3.61 -6.50
CA CYS A 79 -7.16 3.85 -5.07
C CYS A 79 -5.75 3.95 -4.46
N ARG A 80 -5.64 4.40 -3.20
CA ARG A 80 -4.36 4.44 -2.49
C ARG A 80 -3.86 3.01 -2.26
N VAL A 81 -2.55 2.78 -2.45
CA VAL A 81 -1.94 1.48 -2.14
C VAL A 81 -0.96 1.66 -0.99
N ILE A 82 -1.10 0.81 0.03
CA ILE A 82 -0.21 0.79 1.19
C ILE A 82 0.48 -0.58 1.24
N ASP A 83 1.80 -0.58 1.27
CA ASP A 83 2.57 -1.80 1.46
C ASP A 83 2.74 -2.13 2.95
N ARG A 84 3.38 -3.26 3.25
CA ARG A 84 3.58 -3.69 4.64
C ARG A 84 4.39 -2.68 5.47
N VAL A 85 5.34 -1.96 4.85
CA VAL A 85 6.15 -0.96 5.56
C VAL A 85 5.28 0.25 5.91
N GLY A 86 4.49 0.74 4.95
CA GLY A 86 3.54 1.83 5.19
C GLY A 86 2.57 1.51 6.33
N LEU A 87 1.96 0.32 6.34
CA LEU A 87 1.07 -0.11 7.41
C LEU A 87 1.74 -0.08 8.79
N ILE A 88 2.97 -0.61 8.88
CA ILE A 88 3.73 -0.64 10.15
C ILE A 88 4.02 0.79 10.64
N LEU A 89 4.40 1.69 9.73
CA LEU A 89 4.66 3.09 10.07
C LEU A 89 3.40 3.81 10.54
N ASP A 90 2.24 3.55 9.93
CA ASP A 90 0.96 4.13 10.35
C ASP A 90 0.57 3.65 11.77
N ILE A 91 0.78 2.37 12.08
CA ILE A 91 0.55 1.84 13.43
C ILE A 91 1.51 2.47 14.44
N PHE A 92 2.78 2.63 14.10
CA PHE A 92 3.74 3.29 15.00
C PHE A 92 3.42 4.76 15.20
N ALA A 93 2.94 5.46 14.18
CA ALA A 93 2.53 6.86 14.29
C ALA A 93 1.38 7.01 15.30
N GLN A 94 0.42 6.08 15.30
CA GLN A 94 -0.69 6.07 16.26
C GLN A 94 -0.23 5.73 17.69
N ARG A 95 0.82 4.93 17.84
CA ARG A 95 1.33 4.50 19.16
C ARG A 95 2.38 5.43 19.76
N ALA A 96 3.06 6.25 18.96
CA ALA A 96 4.15 7.11 19.44
C ALA A 96 3.65 8.23 20.37
N GLN A 97 3.91 8.10 21.67
CA GLN A 97 3.50 9.08 22.68
C GLN A 97 4.59 10.10 23.02
N THR A 98 5.86 9.67 23.04
CA THR A 98 6.98 10.53 23.41
C THR A 98 7.42 11.41 22.24
N HIS A 99 8.04 12.56 22.54
CA HIS A 99 8.55 13.47 21.52
C HIS A 99 9.60 12.79 20.62
N GLU A 100 10.56 12.09 21.24
CA GLU A 100 11.58 11.33 20.52
C GLU A 100 10.98 10.23 19.64
N GLY A 101 10.00 9.48 20.15
CA GLY A 101 9.32 8.43 19.39
C GLY A 101 8.59 8.99 18.16
N LYS A 102 7.91 10.13 18.31
CA LYS A 102 7.25 10.82 17.19
C LYS A 102 8.25 11.23 16.11
N LEU A 103 9.39 11.80 16.50
CA LEU A 103 10.45 12.18 15.55
C LEU A 103 11.04 10.98 14.80
N GLN A 104 11.23 9.85 15.48
CA GLN A 104 11.74 8.64 14.84
C GLN A 104 10.75 8.07 13.81
N VAL A 105 9.46 8.05 14.14
CA VAL A 105 8.41 7.61 13.21
C VAL A 105 8.33 8.55 12.01
N GLU A 106 8.31 9.86 12.25
CA GLU A 106 8.27 10.87 11.18
C GLU A 106 9.49 10.75 10.26
N LEU A 107 10.69 10.58 10.81
CA LEU A 107 11.90 10.34 10.02
C LEU A 107 11.78 9.07 9.17
N ALA A 108 11.21 8.00 9.72
CA ALA A 108 11.02 6.76 8.98
C ALA A 108 9.98 6.92 7.86
N GLN A 109 8.88 7.64 8.11
CA GLN A 109 7.88 7.99 7.10
C GLN A 109 8.49 8.84 5.99
N LEU A 110 9.27 9.88 6.33
CA LEU A 110 9.96 10.72 5.34
C LEU A 110 10.94 9.92 4.48
N LYS A 111 11.71 9.01 5.08
CA LYS A 111 12.61 8.11 4.34
C LYS A 111 11.84 7.19 3.39
N HIS A 112 10.74 6.60 3.87
CA HIS A 112 9.91 5.73 3.06
C HIS A 112 9.29 6.49 1.87
N MET A 113 8.70 7.66 2.13
CA MET A 113 8.12 8.55 1.11
C MET A 113 9.17 9.05 0.11
N SER A 114 10.36 9.43 0.55
CA SER A 114 11.43 9.94 -0.31
C SER A 114 11.74 8.98 -1.47
N THR A 115 11.84 7.67 -1.19
CA THR A 115 12.09 6.66 -2.24
C THR A 115 10.95 6.54 -3.27
N ARG A 116 9.74 6.98 -2.90
CA ARG A 116 8.51 6.88 -3.70
C ARG A 116 8.22 8.16 -4.48
N LEU A 117 8.66 9.31 -3.99
CA LEU A 117 8.47 10.63 -4.60
C LEU A 117 9.34 10.87 -5.84
N VAL A 118 10.58 10.37 -5.87
CA VAL A 118 11.59 10.66 -6.91
C VAL A 118 11.15 10.34 -8.35
N ARG A 119 10.13 9.49 -8.55
CA ARG A 119 9.61 9.15 -9.89
C ARG A 119 8.09 9.34 -10.03
N GLY A 120 7.44 9.97 -9.05
CA GLY A 120 5.99 10.29 -9.07
C GLY A 120 5.62 11.55 -9.85
N TRP A 121 6.62 12.34 -10.27
CA TRP A 121 6.46 13.67 -10.87
C TRP A 121 5.82 13.72 -12.27
N THR A 122 5.50 12.59 -12.90
CA THR A 122 4.92 12.58 -14.25
C THR A 122 3.45 13.01 -14.32
N HIS A 123 2.76 13.19 -13.19
CA HIS A 123 1.37 13.64 -13.16
C HIS A 123 1.16 15.14 -12.89
N LEU A 124 2.17 15.85 -12.36
CA LEU A 124 2.10 17.30 -12.07
C LEU A 124 2.58 18.18 -13.23
N GLU A 125 3.34 17.64 -14.19
CA GLU A 125 3.81 18.41 -15.35
C GLU A 125 2.75 18.60 -16.45
N ARG A 126 1.71 17.73 -16.51
CA ARG A 126 0.64 17.86 -17.52
C ARG A 126 -0.34 19.02 -17.26
N GLN A 127 -0.25 19.70 -16.11
CA GLN A 127 -1.09 20.86 -15.82
C GLN A 127 -0.39 22.21 -16.01
N LYS A 128 0.92 22.22 -16.34
CA LYS A 128 1.68 23.48 -16.62
C LYS A 128 2.16 23.62 -18.07
N GLY A 129 2.04 22.61 -18.92
CA GLY A 129 2.53 22.62 -20.31
C GLY A 129 1.59 23.22 -21.35
N GLY A 130 0.89 24.32 -21.02
CA GLY A 130 -0.09 24.97 -21.90
C GLY A 130 0.06 26.49 -21.91
N ILE A 131 1.28 27.01 -21.98
CA ILE A 131 1.54 28.40 -22.36
C ILE A 131 2.80 28.38 -23.22
N GLY A 132 2.58 28.41 -24.52
CA GLY A 132 3.57 28.45 -25.59
C GLY A 132 2.81 28.65 -26.88
#